data_AF-A0A939XSP3-F1
#
_entry.id   AF-A0A939XSP3-F1
#
_cell.length_a   1.000
_cell.length_b   1.000
_cell.length_c   1.000
_cell.angle_alpha   90.00
_cell.angle_beta   90.00
_cell.angle_gamma   90.00
#
_symmetry.space_group_name_H-M   'P 1'
#
loop_
_entity.id
_entity.type
_entity.pdbx_description
1 polymer ?
#
loop_
_entity_poly.entity_id
_entity_poly.type
_entity_poly.pdbx_seq_one_letter_code
_entity_poly.pdbx_strand_id
1 'polypeptide(L)'
;MKVIKVFGYITAFLVLAVSLFFAYATFADYQPDEKEELFRSERCDTLNIGDTISILSWNIGYAGLDKNMDFFYDGGTKVRPKEEDSKNNINQIANFLEKNDSVNFIFLQEIDKRAKRSYYYDQVGEVEKRLPSHASFFAMNYNVKYVPLPLHNPMGSVVSGIHTLADKTPCLAERGAFPFNFEWPRKVFLLDRCFLAIYYPLSNGKNLVLINTHNSAFDDNGAIRKAELNLFRNFLVAEYEKGNYVITGGDFNQCPLNLNTDFGEEPFDFDDYVAIPDTLLPSDWNYVFDNSVPSNRRVVEPYQYGKTKITLIDFFITSPNVEVNYIKCIDLKFENSDHNPIIGSFSLKRDDLPESQKVEEENIEK
;
A
#
# COMPACT_ATOMS: atom_id res chain seq x y z
N MET A 1 21.39 -33.71 43.74
CA MET A 1 21.60 -34.39 42.44
C MET A 1 20.31 -34.60 41.62
N LYS A 2 19.23 -35.20 42.16
CA LYS A 2 17.99 -35.44 41.37
C LYS A 2 17.31 -34.14 40.89
N VAL A 3 17.21 -33.11 41.74
CA VAL A 3 16.61 -31.81 41.39
C VAL A 3 17.40 -31.08 40.28
N ILE A 4 18.73 -31.14 40.33
CA ILE A 4 19.61 -30.55 39.31
C ILE A 4 19.42 -31.24 37.94
N LYS A 5 19.27 -32.57 37.93
CA LYS A 5 18.98 -33.32 36.70
C LYS A 5 17.62 -32.97 36.11
N VAL A 6 16.59 -32.85 36.94
CA VAL A 6 15.24 -32.43 36.52
C VAL A 6 15.28 -31.03 35.93
N PHE A 7 15.94 -30.08 36.60
CA PHE A 7 16.12 -28.73 36.07
C PHE A 7 16.85 -28.75 34.73
N GLY A 8 17.93 -29.54 34.61
CA GLY A 8 18.65 -29.73 33.36
C GLY A 8 17.78 -30.26 32.21
N TYR A 9 16.90 -31.24 32.48
CA TYR A 9 15.98 -31.75 31.46
C TYR A 9 14.93 -30.72 31.05
N ILE A 10 14.39 -29.95 31.99
CA ILE A 10 13.44 -28.87 31.69
C ILE A 10 14.11 -27.80 30.81
N THR A 11 15.31 -27.35 31.17
CA THR A 11 16.07 -26.39 30.38
C THR A 11 16.37 -26.94 28.98
N ALA A 12 16.82 -28.19 28.86
CA ALA A 12 17.09 -28.80 27.57
C ALA A 12 15.84 -28.91 26.68
N PHE A 13 14.70 -29.26 27.28
CA PHE A 13 13.41 -29.29 26.57
C PHE A 13 13.00 -27.91 26.07
N LEU A 14 13.12 -26.86 26.91
CA LEU A 14 12.79 -25.48 26.51
C LEU A 14 13.70 -24.99 25.37
N VAL A 15 15.01 -25.24 25.46
CA VAL A 15 15.96 -24.90 24.39
C VAL A 15 15.61 -25.62 23.09
N LEU A 16 15.28 -26.92 23.16
CA LEU A 16 14.86 -27.70 22.00
C LEU A 16 13.57 -27.16 21.39
N ALA A 17 12.56 -26.83 22.21
CA ALA A 17 11.29 -26.29 21.73
C ALA A 17 11.47 -24.94 21.02
N VAL A 18 12.26 -24.03 21.60
CA VAL A 18 12.58 -22.73 20.98
C VAL A 18 13.37 -22.93 19.68
N SER A 19 14.34 -23.84 19.66
CA SER A 19 15.13 -24.14 18.46
C SER A 19 14.27 -24.72 17.34
N LEU A 20 13.36 -25.65 17.67
CA LEU A 20 12.41 -26.22 16.71
C LEU A 20 11.43 -25.17 16.19
N PHE A 21 10.99 -24.25 17.04
CA PHE A 21 10.13 -23.13 16.63
C PHE A 21 10.82 -22.24 15.59
N PHE A 22 12.05 -21.78 15.86
CA PHE A 22 12.78 -20.96 14.89
C PHE A 22 13.19 -21.74 13.63
N ALA A 23 13.50 -23.04 13.75
CA ALA A 23 13.76 -23.89 12.59
C ALA A 23 12.51 -24.02 11.71
N TYR A 24 11.34 -24.23 12.30
CA TYR A 24 10.07 -24.23 11.59
C TYR A 24 9.79 -22.88 10.94
N ALA A 25 9.93 -21.77 11.67
CA ALA A 25 9.71 -20.43 11.13
C ALA A 25 10.65 -20.12 9.96
N THR A 26 11.90 -20.56 10.03
CA THR A 26 12.89 -20.39 8.95
C THR A 26 12.56 -21.25 7.73
N PHE A 27 12.06 -22.48 7.93
CA PHE A 27 11.66 -23.34 6.81
C PHE A 27 10.33 -22.89 6.16
N ALA A 28 9.45 -22.29 6.95
CA ALA A 28 8.15 -21.80 6.49
C ALA A 28 8.17 -20.33 6.01
N ASP A 29 9.35 -19.70 6.03
CA ASP A 29 9.60 -18.32 5.60
C ASP A 29 9.17 -18.13 4.15
N TYR A 30 8.33 -17.13 3.90
CA TYR A 30 7.96 -16.77 2.54
C TYR A 30 9.10 -15.98 1.92
N GLN A 31 9.55 -16.41 0.74
CA GLN A 31 10.64 -15.77 0.01
C GLN A 31 10.17 -15.55 -1.42
N PRO A 32 9.46 -14.44 -1.67
CA PRO A 32 8.97 -14.13 -3.01
C PRO A 32 10.12 -13.91 -3.99
N ASP A 33 9.83 -14.13 -5.27
CA ASP A 33 10.74 -13.70 -6.33
C ASP A 33 10.79 -12.15 -6.38
N GLU A 34 11.89 -11.62 -6.93
CA GLU A 34 12.04 -10.16 -7.15
C GLU A 34 10.91 -9.61 -8.02
N LYS A 35 10.39 -10.43 -8.93
CA LYS A 35 9.30 -10.10 -9.83
C LYS A 35 8.43 -11.32 -10.08
N GLU A 36 7.11 -11.17 -9.94
CA GLU A 36 6.13 -12.23 -10.17
C GLU A 36 5.04 -11.74 -11.13
N GLU A 37 4.77 -12.49 -12.19
CA GLU A 37 3.63 -12.23 -13.07
C GLU A 37 2.35 -12.76 -12.41
N LEU A 38 1.42 -11.86 -12.08
CA LEU A 38 0.16 -12.21 -11.43
C LEU A 38 -0.96 -12.43 -12.46
N PHE A 39 -0.87 -11.74 -13.60
CA PHE A 39 -1.85 -11.80 -14.66
C PHE A 39 -1.25 -11.41 -16.00
N ARG A 40 -1.72 -12.06 -17.07
CA ARG A 40 -1.44 -11.69 -18.45
C ARG A 40 -2.66 -11.96 -19.32
N SER A 41 -2.97 -11.04 -20.22
CA SER A 41 -4.03 -11.19 -21.22
C SER A 41 -3.60 -10.62 -22.56
N GLU A 42 -3.91 -11.35 -23.63
CA GLU A 42 -3.82 -10.84 -25.01
C GLU A 42 -5.07 -10.03 -25.41
N ARG A 43 -6.15 -10.12 -24.63
CA ARG A 43 -7.41 -9.38 -24.81
C ARG A 43 -7.52 -8.33 -23.71
N CYS A 44 -6.64 -7.35 -23.76
CA CYS A 44 -6.62 -6.21 -22.85
C CYS A 44 -7.34 -5.00 -23.45
N ASP A 45 -7.88 -4.16 -22.57
CA ASP A 45 -8.51 -2.90 -22.95
C ASP A 45 -7.43 -1.87 -23.31
N THR A 46 -7.65 -1.14 -24.41
CA THR A 46 -6.79 -0.02 -24.81
C THR A 46 -7.41 1.29 -24.33
N LEU A 47 -6.61 2.11 -23.65
CA LEU A 47 -7.03 3.45 -23.23
C LEU A 47 -6.57 4.48 -24.26
N ASN A 48 -7.29 5.60 -24.36
CA ASN A 48 -6.95 6.67 -25.28
C ASN A 48 -6.14 7.76 -24.58
N ILE A 49 -5.25 8.38 -25.34
CA ILE A 49 -4.64 9.64 -24.92
C ILE A 49 -5.73 10.70 -24.78
N GLY A 50 -5.67 11.49 -23.71
CA GLY A 50 -6.72 12.42 -23.31
C GLY A 50 -7.82 11.81 -22.44
N ASP A 51 -7.82 10.49 -22.22
CA ASP A 51 -8.72 9.88 -21.24
C ASP A 51 -8.47 10.46 -19.85
N THR A 52 -9.56 10.65 -19.11
CA THR A 52 -9.50 10.99 -17.69
C THR A 52 -9.49 9.70 -16.89
N ILE A 53 -8.45 9.53 -16.08
CA ILE A 53 -8.23 8.39 -15.21
C ILE A 53 -8.53 8.81 -13.78
N SER A 54 -9.39 8.08 -13.10
CA SER A 54 -9.68 8.25 -11.67
C SER A 54 -9.10 7.09 -10.86
N ILE A 55 -8.40 7.42 -9.77
CA ILE A 55 -7.78 6.44 -8.88
C ILE A 55 -8.11 6.77 -7.44
N LEU A 56 -8.66 5.79 -6.72
CA LEU A 56 -8.83 5.82 -5.27
C LEU A 56 -7.73 4.98 -4.64
N SER A 57 -6.99 5.51 -3.67
CA SER A 57 -6.03 4.74 -2.88
C SER A 57 -6.41 4.78 -1.40
N TRP A 58 -6.32 3.63 -0.74
CA TRP A 58 -6.61 3.51 0.69
C TRP A 58 -5.84 2.36 1.35
N ASN A 59 -4.98 2.70 2.29
CA ASN A 59 -4.53 1.73 3.29
C ASN A 59 -5.70 1.47 4.25
N ILE A 60 -6.22 0.24 4.25
CA ILE A 60 -7.41 -0.10 5.03
C ILE A 60 -7.08 -0.63 6.43
N GLY A 61 -5.79 -0.65 6.80
CA GLY A 61 -5.32 -1.11 8.11
C GLY A 61 -5.86 -2.49 8.47
N TYR A 62 -5.99 -3.38 7.47
CA TYR A 62 -6.64 -4.71 7.54
C TYR A 62 -7.98 -4.71 8.25
N ALA A 63 -8.75 -3.62 8.13
CA ALA A 63 -9.99 -3.37 8.85
C ALA A 63 -9.86 -3.61 10.37
N GLY A 64 -8.66 -3.38 10.92
CA GLY A 64 -8.28 -3.66 12.29
C GLY A 64 -7.65 -2.47 13.02
N LEU A 65 -7.39 -1.36 12.32
CA LEU A 65 -6.77 -0.15 12.86
C LEU A 65 -7.74 1.05 12.94
N ASP A 66 -9.02 0.79 13.19
CA ASP A 66 -10.04 1.83 13.34
C ASP A 66 -9.73 2.87 14.44
N LYS A 67 -10.53 3.93 14.52
CA LYS A 67 -10.38 5.02 15.50
C LYS A 67 -10.24 4.58 16.96
N ASN A 68 -10.75 3.41 17.35
CA ASN A 68 -10.71 2.93 18.74
C ASN A 68 -9.47 2.08 19.04
N MET A 69 -8.63 1.86 18.03
CA MET A 69 -7.45 1.01 18.11
C MET A 69 -6.24 1.77 18.69
N ASP A 70 -5.48 1.05 19.52
CA ASP A 70 -4.16 1.38 20.06
C ASP A 70 -3.23 0.19 19.82
N PHE A 71 -2.46 0.22 18.74
CA PHE A 71 -1.72 -0.92 18.22
C PHE A 71 -0.38 -1.14 18.94
N PHE A 72 -0.11 -2.39 19.32
CA PHE A 72 1.04 -2.72 20.15
C PHE A 72 2.40 -2.51 19.48
N TYR A 73 2.51 -2.63 18.15
CA TYR A 73 3.78 -2.35 17.47
C TYR A 73 4.10 -0.86 17.46
N ASP A 74 3.10 0.00 17.59
CA ASP A 74 3.26 1.45 17.62
C ASP A 74 3.45 1.96 19.06
N GLY A 75 3.29 1.10 20.07
CA GLY A 75 3.41 1.46 21.49
C GLY A 75 2.09 1.44 22.27
N GLY A 76 0.98 1.07 21.62
CA GLY A 76 -0.30 0.78 22.26
C GLY A 76 -0.33 -0.59 22.94
N THR A 77 -1.52 -1.09 23.27
CA THR A 77 -1.70 -2.34 24.03
C THR A 77 -2.40 -3.46 23.28
N LYS A 78 -3.13 -3.16 22.21
CA LYS A 78 -3.97 -4.11 21.48
C LYS A 78 -3.27 -4.69 20.25
N VAL A 79 -3.59 -5.95 19.96
CA VAL A 79 -3.08 -6.69 18.79
C VAL A 79 -4.07 -6.65 17.63
N ARG A 80 -5.36 -6.61 17.97
CA ARG A 80 -6.50 -6.55 17.06
C ARG A 80 -7.71 -6.01 17.83
N PRO A 81 -8.70 -5.40 17.16
CA PRO A 81 -9.94 -4.98 17.80
C PRO A 81 -10.82 -6.20 18.09
N LYS A 82 -12.05 -5.98 18.56
CA LYS A 82 -13.01 -7.10 18.70
C LYS A 82 -13.40 -7.61 17.32
N GLU A 83 -13.88 -8.85 17.28
CA GLU A 83 -14.31 -9.49 16.03
C GLU A 83 -15.46 -8.75 15.34
N GLU A 84 -16.41 -8.24 16.14
CA GLU A 84 -17.54 -7.46 15.63
C GLU A 84 -17.08 -6.15 15.00
N ASP A 85 -16.16 -5.43 15.66
CA ASP A 85 -15.58 -4.19 15.15
C ASP A 85 -14.83 -4.45 13.82
N SER A 86 -13.97 -5.48 13.78
CA SER A 86 -13.25 -5.86 12.56
C SER A 86 -14.19 -6.21 11.39
N LYS A 87 -15.27 -6.96 11.66
CA LYS A 87 -16.31 -7.26 10.65
C LYS A 87 -17.04 -6.00 10.20
N ASN A 88 -17.42 -5.14 11.13
CA ASN A 88 -18.08 -3.89 10.81
C ASN A 88 -17.18 -3.00 9.93
N ASN A 89 -15.91 -2.88 10.28
CA ASN A 89 -14.94 -2.09 9.52
C ASN A 89 -14.83 -2.57 8.08
N ILE A 90 -14.60 -3.87 7.83
CA ILE A 90 -14.46 -4.37 6.45
C ILE A 90 -15.76 -4.19 5.66
N ASN A 91 -16.93 -4.36 6.29
CA ASN A 91 -18.21 -4.11 5.65
C ASN A 91 -18.38 -2.62 5.28
N GLN A 92 -17.99 -1.70 6.16
CA GLN A 92 -18.08 -0.26 5.90
C GLN A 92 -17.08 0.21 4.85
N ILE A 93 -15.86 -0.32 4.89
CA ILE A 93 -14.84 -0.13 3.84
C ILE A 93 -15.42 -0.60 2.50
N ALA A 94 -15.92 -1.83 2.42
CA ALA A 94 -16.47 -2.38 1.18
C ALA A 94 -17.70 -1.60 0.68
N ASN A 95 -18.59 -1.17 1.58
CA ASN A 95 -19.72 -0.29 1.25
C ASN A 95 -19.27 1.08 0.73
N PHE A 96 -18.17 1.63 1.27
CA PHE A 96 -17.60 2.89 0.80
C PHE A 96 -17.03 2.72 -0.61
N LEU A 97 -16.31 1.62 -0.87
CA LEU A 97 -15.78 1.30 -2.20
C LEU A 97 -16.90 1.09 -3.22
N GLU A 98 -17.96 0.35 -2.86
CA GLU A 98 -19.15 0.13 -3.69
C GLU A 98 -19.84 1.46 -4.08
N LYS A 99 -19.91 2.43 -3.16
CA LYS A 99 -20.45 3.77 -3.46
C LYS A 99 -19.54 4.63 -4.36
N ASN A 100 -18.29 4.23 -4.52
CA ASN A 100 -17.29 4.87 -5.37
C ASN A 100 -16.86 3.95 -6.53
N ASP A 101 -17.71 2.99 -6.92
CA ASP A 101 -17.45 2.03 -8.00
C ASP A 101 -17.26 2.66 -9.38
N SER A 102 -17.73 3.90 -9.57
CA SER A 102 -17.46 4.71 -10.76
C SER A 102 -15.99 5.12 -10.94
N VAL A 103 -15.15 4.95 -9.91
CA VAL A 103 -13.70 5.15 -10.02
C VAL A 103 -13.10 4.02 -10.86
N ASN A 104 -12.20 4.38 -11.79
CA ASN A 104 -11.63 3.42 -12.73
C ASN A 104 -10.72 2.41 -12.02
N PHE A 105 -9.89 2.89 -11.10
CA PHE A 105 -8.89 2.08 -10.39
C PHE A 105 -8.94 2.29 -8.89
N ILE A 106 -8.84 1.21 -8.13
CA ILE A 106 -8.83 1.24 -6.66
C ILE A 106 -7.57 0.52 -6.18
N PHE A 107 -6.74 1.21 -5.42
CA PHE A 107 -5.52 0.70 -4.79
C PHE A 107 -5.78 0.51 -3.29
N LEU A 108 -5.73 -0.72 -2.83
CA LEU A 108 -5.84 -1.04 -1.40
C LEU A 108 -4.50 -1.55 -0.88
N GLN A 109 -4.13 -1.08 0.31
CA GLN A 109 -3.00 -1.58 1.07
C GLN A 109 -3.48 -2.19 2.40
N GLU A 110 -2.69 -3.12 2.94
CA GLU A 110 -3.02 -3.86 4.16
C GLU A 110 -4.35 -4.60 4.09
N ILE A 111 -4.57 -5.39 3.05
CA ILE A 111 -5.77 -6.22 2.94
C ILE A 111 -5.45 -7.68 3.28
N ASP A 112 -6.10 -8.20 4.32
CA ASP A 112 -5.84 -9.54 4.81
C ASP A 112 -6.62 -10.62 4.02
N LYS A 113 -5.94 -11.75 3.80
CA LYS A 113 -6.52 -12.97 3.23
C LYS A 113 -6.51 -14.08 4.27
N ARG A 114 -7.51 -14.05 5.17
CA ARG A 114 -7.68 -15.01 6.26
C ARG A 114 -6.53 -14.99 7.29
N ALA A 115 -6.02 -13.81 7.64
CA ALA A 115 -5.08 -13.68 8.75
C ALA A 115 -5.80 -13.84 10.10
N LYS A 116 -5.09 -14.28 11.14
CA LYS A 116 -5.64 -14.41 12.49
C LYS A 116 -6.01 -13.04 13.07
N ARG A 117 -5.24 -11.98 12.78
CA ARG A 117 -5.49 -10.61 13.28
C ARG A 117 -6.84 -10.05 12.83
N SER A 118 -7.31 -10.47 11.66
CA SER A 118 -8.62 -10.18 11.07
C SER A 118 -9.59 -11.37 11.17
N TYR A 119 -9.45 -12.22 12.20
CA TYR A 119 -10.38 -13.32 12.50
C TYR A 119 -10.63 -14.30 11.34
N TYR A 120 -9.62 -14.49 10.49
CA TYR A 120 -9.68 -15.35 9.31
C TYR A 120 -10.70 -14.90 8.25
N TYR A 121 -11.13 -13.63 8.28
CA TYR A 121 -11.92 -13.05 7.21
C TYR A 121 -11.11 -12.94 5.92
N ASP A 122 -11.77 -13.27 4.81
CA ASP A 122 -11.23 -13.07 3.47
C ASP A 122 -11.65 -11.68 2.99
N GLN A 123 -10.84 -10.67 3.30
CA GLN A 123 -11.18 -9.28 3.00
C GLN A 123 -11.08 -9.00 1.50
N VAL A 124 -10.08 -9.60 0.84
CA VAL A 124 -9.96 -9.58 -0.64
C VAL A 124 -11.25 -10.09 -1.27
N GLY A 125 -11.72 -11.27 -0.87
CA GLY A 125 -12.95 -11.86 -1.38
C GLY A 125 -14.22 -11.09 -1.01
N GLU A 126 -14.24 -10.32 0.08
CA GLU A 126 -15.38 -9.43 0.41
C GLU A 126 -15.42 -8.22 -0.52
N VAL A 127 -14.27 -7.57 -0.75
CA VAL A 127 -14.17 -6.43 -1.68
C VAL A 127 -14.53 -6.85 -3.11
N GLU A 128 -14.02 -7.99 -3.59
CA GLU A 128 -14.36 -8.55 -4.91
C GLU A 128 -15.86 -8.78 -5.10
N LYS A 129 -16.57 -9.23 -4.05
CA LYS A 129 -18.03 -9.44 -4.12
C LYS A 129 -18.80 -8.12 -4.23
N ARG A 130 -18.30 -7.04 -3.64
CA ARG A 130 -18.93 -5.71 -3.69
C ARG A 130 -18.63 -4.94 -4.97
N LEU A 131 -17.56 -5.30 -5.67
CA LEU A 131 -17.14 -4.70 -6.93
C LEU A 131 -17.08 -5.76 -8.05
N PRO A 132 -18.20 -6.42 -8.40
CA PRO A 132 -18.20 -7.54 -9.33
C PRO A 132 -17.83 -7.16 -10.77
N SER A 133 -17.88 -5.86 -11.10
CA SER A 133 -17.47 -5.31 -12.41
C SER A 133 -15.97 -5.06 -12.53
N HIS A 134 -15.23 -5.08 -11.42
CA HIS A 134 -13.80 -4.77 -11.43
C HIS A 134 -12.97 -6.04 -11.48
N ALA A 135 -12.01 -6.08 -12.40
CA ALA A 135 -10.95 -7.07 -12.38
C ALA A 135 -10.10 -6.89 -11.11
N SER A 136 -9.63 -8.00 -10.54
CA SER A 136 -8.97 -8.06 -9.23
C SER A 136 -7.55 -8.60 -9.36
N PHE A 137 -6.57 -7.87 -8.83
CA PHE A 137 -5.15 -8.24 -8.85
C PHE A 137 -4.55 -8.09 -7.44
N PHE A 138 -4.24 -9.21 -6.79
CA PHE A 138 -3.72 -9.24 -5.43
C PHE A 138 -2.23 -9.63 -5.42
N ALA A 139 -1.38 -8.76 -4.87
CA ALA A 139 0.03 -9.03 -4.66
C ALA A 139 0.30 -9.25 -3.17
N MET A 140 0.74 -10.47 -2.82
CA MET A 140 1.06 -10.83 -1.44
C MET A 140 2.35 -10.12 -0.99
N ASN A 141 2.32 -9.50 0.18
CA ASN A 141 3.48 -8.85 0.80
C ASN A 141 3.71 -9.29 2.24
N TYR A 142 2.83 -10.15 2.79
CA TYR A 142 3.02 -10.72 4.11
C TYR A 142 2.47 -12.13 4.17
N ASN A 143 3.31 -13.11 4.49
CA ASN A 143 2.91 -14.52 4.62
C ASN A 143 3.75 -15.20 5.70
N VAL A 144 3.26 -15.13 6.94
CA VAL A 144 3.93 -15.71 8.11
C VAL A 144 2.99 -16.69 8.79
N LYS A 145 3.49 -17.91 9.06
CA LYS A 145 2.67 -18.97 9.67
C LYS A 145 2.32 -18.68 11.12
N TYR A 146 3.20 -17.99 11.85
CA TYR A 146 2.93 -17.60 13.23
C TYR A 146 3.87 -16.48 13.69
N VAL A 147 3.32 -15.28 13.86
CA VAL A 147 3.98 -14.17 14.56
C VAL A 147 3.77 -14.37 16.08
N PRO A 148 4.83 -14.61 16.86
CA PRO A 148 4.72 -14.97 18.28
C PRO A 148 4.49 -13.77 19.19
N LEU A 149 4.60 -12.54 18.67
CA LEU A 149 4.47 -11.33 19.45
C LEU A 149 3.06 -10.73 19.37
N PRO A 150 2.57 -10.17 20.49
CA PRO A 150 3.11 -10.30 21.86
C PRO A 150 2.89 -11.72 22.42
N LEU A 151 3.79 -12.20 23.30
CA LEU A 151 3.83 -13.62 23.73
C LEU A 151 2.51 -14.14 24.35
N HIS A 152 1.78 -13.28 25.06
CA HIS A 152 0.52 -13.66 25.71
C HIS A 152 -0.71 -13.52 24.82
N ASN A 153 -0.61 -12.78 23.71
CA ASN A 153 -1.69 -12.59 22.75
C ASN A 153 -1.11 -12.48 21.32
N PRO A 154 -0.52 -13.56 20.78
CA PRO A 154 0.25 -13.49 19.56
C PRO A 154 -0.61 -13.12 18.36
N MET A 155 -0.10 -12.22 17.52
CA MET A 155 -0.71 -11.85 16.25
C MET A 155 -1.00 -13.09 15.38
N GLY A 156 -0.14 -14.11 15.46
CA GLY A 156 -0.34 -15.43 14.86
C GLY A 156 -0.16 -15.45 13.35
N SER A 157 -0.92 -16.30 12.65
CA SER A 157 -0.78 -16.47 11.21
C SER A 157 -1.25 -15.23 10.45
N VAL A 158 -0.45 -14.74 9.51
CA VAL A 158 -0.79 -13.59 8.68
C VAL A 158 -0.59 -13.94 7.22
N VAL A 159 -1.62 -13.64 6.42
CA VAL A 159 -1.54 -13.57 4.96
C VAL A 159 -2.18 -12.25 4.58
N SER A 160 -1.41 -11.36 3.97
CA SER A 160 -1.81 -9.99 3.64
C SER A 160 -1.09 -9.51 2.37
N GLY A 161 -1.57 -8.41 1.80
CA GLY A 161 -1.03 -7.88 0.56
C GLY A 161 -1.51 -6.49 0.23
N ILE A 162 -1.19 -6.11 -1.00
CA ILE A 162 -1.78 -4.97 -1.69
C ILE A 162 -2.68 -5.49 -2.81
N HIS A 163 -3.75 -4.77 -3.09
CA HIS A 163 -4.81 -5.20 -4.00
C HIS A 163 -5.18 -4.05 -4.91
N THR A 164 -5.14 -4.30 -6.22
CA THR A 164 -5.67 -3.34 -7.21
C THR A 164 -6.93 -3.90 -7.84
N LEU A 165 -8.00 -3.13 -7.81
CA LEU A 165 -9.22 -3.37 -8.57
C LEU A 165 -9.30 -2.40 -9.74
N ALA A 166 -9.77 -2.87 -10.89
CA ALA A 166 -9.83 -2.08 -12.11
C ALA A 166 -11.11 -2.35 -12.91
N ASP A 167 -11.78 -1.30 -13.39
CA ASP A 167 -12.92 -1.42 -14.31
C ASP A 167 -12.49 -1.80 -15.75
N LYS A 168 -11.19 -1.92 -16.00
CA LYS A 168 -10.55 -2.32 -17.27
C LYS A 168 -9.63 -3.53 -17.08
N THR A 169 -9.57 -4.36 -18.12
CA THR A 169 -8.67 -5.51 -18.21
C THR A 169 -7.29 -5.08 -18.70
N PRO A 170 -6.22 -5.23 -17.89
CA PRO A 170 -4.85 -4.90 -18.30
C PRO A 170 -4.26 -5.97 -19.20
N CYS A 171 -3.14 -5.67 -19.88
CA CYS A 171 -2.39 -6.74 -20.57
C CYS A 171 -1.52 -7.54 -19.60
N LEU A 172 -1.11 -6.92 -18.49
CA LEU A 172 -0.14 -7.47 -17.56
C LEU A 172 -0.31 -6.85 -16.18
N ALA A 173 -0.26 -7.68 -15.13
CA ALA A 173 -0.11 -7.25 -13.75
C ALA A 173 1.05 -8.00 -13.10
N GLU A 174 1.95 -7.26 -12.45
CA GLU A 174 3.20 -7.79 -11.90
C GLU A 174 3.42 -7.29 -10.48
N ARG A 175 3.83 -8.20 -9.60
CA ARG A 175 4.36 -7.86 -8.29
C ARG A 175 5.86 -7.60 -8.43
N GLY A 176 6.34 -6.46 -7.95
CA GLY A 176 7.77 -6.16 -7.78
C GLY A 176 8.14 -6.12 -6.30
N ALA A 177 9.11 -6.94 -5.88
CA ALA A 177 9.58 -6.96 -4.50
C ALA A 177 10.49 -5.76 -4.20
N PHE A 178 10.34 -5.19 -3.01
CA PHE A 178 11.29 -4.24 -2.48
C PHE A 178 12.46 -4.96 -1.79
N PRO A 179 13.65 -4.32 -1.69
CA PRO A 179 14.78 -4.91 -0.99
C PRO A 179 14.46 -5.11 0.49
N PHE A 180 14.70 -6.31 0.99
CA PHE A 180 14.50 -6.67 2.39
C PHE A 180 15.86 -6.92 3.06
N ASN A 181 16.11 -6.33 4.23
CA ASN A 181 17.43 -6.43 4.88
C ASN A 181 17.42 -6.73 6.40
N PHE A 182 16.28 -7.14 6.97
CA PHE A 182 16.27 -7.48 8.40
C PHE A 182 17.04 -8.77 8.67
N GLU A 183 17.73 -8.80 9.81
CA GLU A 183 18.50 -9.96 10.25
C GLU A 183 17.65 -11.07 10.85
N TRP A 184 18.17 -12.29 10.83
CA TRP A 184 17.59 -13.40 11.58
C TRP A 184 17.73 -13.14 13.10
N PRO A 185 16.70 -13.42 13.91
CA PRO A 185 15.45 -14.10 13.58
C PRO A 185 14.28 -13.18 13.21
N ARG A 186 14.47 -11.85 13.20
CA ARG A 186 13.37 -10.91 12.95
C ARG A 186 12.77 -11.10 11.55
N LYS A 187 13.63 -11.37 10.55
CA LYS A 187 13.20 -11.51 9.14
C LYS A 187 12.03 -12.44 8.91
N VAL A 188 12.02 -13.61 9.53
CA VAL A 188 11.02 -14.67 9.29
C VAL A 188 9.63 -14.35 9.86
N PHE A 189 9.48 -13.18 10.48
CA PHE A 189 8.22 -12.70 11.06
C PHE A 189 7.75 -11.37 10.46
N LEU A 190 8.51 -10.77 9.53
CA LEU A 190 8.21 -9.46 8.94
C LEU A 190 7.62 -9.59 7.54
N LEU A 191 7.20 -8.44 6.98
CA LEU A 191 6.60 -8.33 5.66
C LEU A 191 7.68 -8.25 4.58
N ASP A 192 7.44 -8.90 3.45
CA ASP A 192 8.21 -8.75 2.21
C ASP A 192 7.54 -7.67 1.35
N ARG A 193 7.86 -6.40 1.67
CA ARG A 193 7.28 -5.22 1.00
C ARG A 193 7.39 -5.33 -0.53
N CYS A 194 6.37 -4.83 -1.21
CA CYS A 194 6.29 -4.89 -2.66
C CYS A 194 5.44 -3.75 -3.21
N PHE A 195 5.46 -3.60 -4.53
CA PHE A 195 4.49 -2.81 -5.30
C PHE A 195 3.82 -3.70 -6.35
N LEU A 196 2.64 -3.29 -6.81
CA LEU A 196 1.86 -3.96 -7.84
C LEU A 196 1.73 -3.03 -9.04
N ALA A 197 2.44 -3.36 -10.12
CA ALA A 197 2.43 -2.61 -11.37
C ALA A 197 1.47 -3.25 -12.38
N ILE A 198 0.62 -2.45 -13.00
CA ILE A 198 -0.39 -2.88 -13.97
C ILE A 198 -0.23 -2.06 -15.25
N TYR A 199 -0.23 -2.76 -16.39
CA TYR A 199 0.07 -2.18 -17.69
C TYR A 199 -1.18 -2.19 -18.59
N TYR A 200 -1.59 -1.00 -19.00
CA TYR A 200 -2.67 -0.77 -19.96
C TYR A 200 -2.10 -0.19 -21.25
N PRO A 201 -2.36 -0.80 -22.41
CA PRO A 201 -1.91 -0.28 -23.68
C PRO A 201 -2.65 1.03 -23.99
N LEU A 202 -1.93 1.97 -24.60
CA LEU A 202 -2.44 3.24 -25.05
C LEU A 202 -2.55 3.27 -26.57
N SER A 203 -3.46 4.10 -27.09
CA SER A 203 -3.68 4.27 -28.53
C SER A 203 -2.43 4.77 -29.30
N ASN A 204 -1.45 5.39 -28.63
CA ASN A 204 -0.17 5.80 -29.21
C ASN A 204 0.90 4.69 -29.21
N GLY A 205 0.55 3.45 -28.85
CA GLY A 205 1.48 2.31 -28.80
C GLY A 205 2.40 2.28 -27.57
N LYS A 206 2.16 3.14 -26.58
CA LYS A 206 2.81 3.11 -25.26
C LYS A 206 1.90 2.44 -24.22
N ASN A 207 2.27 2.50 -22.94
CA ASN A 207 1.41 2.03 -21.85
C ASN A 207 1.14 3.13 -20.83
N LEU A 208 -0.03 3.06 -20.19
CA LEU A 208 -0.25 3.59 -18.85
C LEU A 208 0.17 2.50 -17.86
N VAL A 209 1.11 2.84 -16.98
CA VAL A 209 1.61 1.99 -15.90
C VAL A 209 1.07 2.54 -14.58
N LEU A 210 0.15 1.79 -14.00
CA LEU A 210 -0.48 2.08 -12.72
C LEU A 210 0.19 1.27 -11.63
N ILE A 211 0.63 1.91 -10.54
CA ILE A 211 1.46 1.26 -9.54
C ILE A 211 0.92 1.51 -8.14
N ASN A 212 0.36 0.46 -7.53
CA ASN A 212 -0.02 0.45 -6.12
C ASN A 212 1.22 0.11 -5.27
N THR A 213 1.61 0.98 -4.35
CA THR A 213 2.79 0.77 -3.48
C THR A 213 2.42 0.74 -2.00
N HIS A 214 3.20 -0.01 -1.22
CA HIS A 214 3.21 0.09 0.24
C HIS A 214 4.64 -0.09 0.75
N ASN A 215 5.29 1.02 1.09
CA ASN A 215 6.68 1.08 1.53
C ASN A 215 6.86 0.75 3.02
N SER A 216 8.10 0.51 3.45
CA SER A 216 8.42 0.17 4.83
C SER A 216 8.22 1.34 5.82
N ALA A 217 7.39 1.12 6.84
CA ALA A 217 7.25 2.01 8.01
C ALA A 217 8.48 2.01 8.94
N PHE A 218 9.00 0.82 9.24
CA PHE A 218 10.09 0.64 10.21
C PHE A 218 11.42 0.48 9.50
N ASP A 219 12.40 1.26 9.93
CA ASP A 219 13.77 1.20 9.43
C ASP A 219 14.74 1.67 10.51
N ASP A 220 15.35 0.69 11.21
CA ASP A 220 16.17 0.94 12.40
C ASP A 220 17.32 1.93 12.12
N ASN A 221 17.77 2.10 10.86
CA ASN A 221 18.88 2.98 10.48
C ASN A 221 18.65 3.82 9.19
N GLY A 222 17.43 3.85 8.64
CA GLY A 222 17.13 4.56 7.37
C GLY A 222 17.67 3.89 6.09
N ALA A 223 18.26 2.69 6.21
CA ALA A 223 18.89 1.99 5.09
C ALA A 223 17.89 1.25 4.20
N ILE A 224 16.81 0.70 4.78
CA ILE A 224 15.75 0.00 4.04
C ILE A 224 15.03 1.00 3.15
N ARG A 225 14.47 2.06 3.73
CA ARG A 225 13.68 3.08 3.02
C ARG A 225 14.48 3.67 1.87
N LYS A 226 15.77 3.97 2.10
CA LYS A 226 16.65 4.45 1.03
C LYS A 226 16.81 3.43 -0.10
N ALA A 227 16.99 2.14 0.22
CA ALA A 227 17.11 1.09 -0.79
C ALA A 227 15.80 0.88 -1.57
N GLU A 228 14.65 0.85 -0.87
CA GLU A 228 13.32 0.76 -1.48
C GLU A 228 13.07 1.93 -2.43
N LEU A 229 13.28 3.17 -1.96
CA LEU A 229 13.09 4.38 -2.76
C LEU A 229 14.01 4.42 -3.99
N ASN A 230 15.27 3.98 -3.87
CA ASN A 230 16.18 3.92 -5.01
C ASN A 230 15.74 2.88 -6.06
N LEU A 231 15.33 1.68 -5.62
CA LEU A 231 14.77 0.68 -6.52
C LEU A 231 13.52 1.24 -7.20
N PHE A 232 12.65 1.87 -6.42
CA PHE A 232 11.40 2.43 -6.93
C PHE A 232 11.64 3.55 -7.94
N ARG A 233 12.52 4.50 -7.63
CA ARG A 233 12.97 5.54 -8.57
C ARG A 233 13.41 4.92 -9.89
N ASN A 234 14.28 3.93 -9.85
CA ASN A 234 14.82 3.30 -11.06
C ASN A 234 13.71 2.64 -11.89
N PHE A 235 12.76 1.98 -11.23
CA PHE A 235 11.60 1.41 -11.90
C PHE A 235 10.73 2.49 -12.56
N LEU A 236 10.33 3.53 -11.83
CA LEU A 236 9.49 4.61 -12.33
C LEU A 236 10.13 5.35 -13.51
N VAL A 237 11.40 5.70 -13.39
CA VAL A 237 12.15 6.40 -14.44
C VAL A 237 12.33 5.50 -15.67
N ALA A 238 12.66 4.22 -15.49
CA ALA A 238 12.83 3.30 -16.61
C ALA A 238 11.51 3.06 -17.38
N GLU A 239 10.36 3.06 -16.69
CA GLU A 239 9.07 3.01 -17.37
C GLU A 239 8.79 4.28 -18.16
N TYR A 240 9.02 5.45 -17.56
CA TYR A 240 8.86 6.72 -18.26
C TYR A 240 9.79 6.86 -19.48
N GLU A 241 11.05 6.42 -19.39
CA GLU A 241 12.02 6.44 -20.49
C GLU A 241 11.61 5.55 -21.70
N LYS A 242 10.74 4.55 -21.49
CA LYS A 242 10.12 3.78 -22.60
C LYS A 242 9.04 4.58 -23.33
N GLY A 243 8.70 5.77 -22.83
CA GLY A 243 7.59 6.61 -23.28
C GLY A 243 6.25 6.26 -22.61
N ASN A 244 6.26 5.47 -21.53
CA ASN A 244 5.03 5.15 -20.81
C ASN A 244 4.55 6.33 -19.94
N TYR A 245 3.28 6.30 -19.59
CA TYR A 245 2.66 7.23 -18.65
C TYR A 245 2.64 6.52 -17.30
N VAL A 246 3.19 7.13 -16.25
CA VAL A 246 3.38 6.47 -14.96
C VAL A 246 2.59 7.21 -13.90
N ILE A 247 1.71 6.48 -13.21
CA ILE A 247 0.99 6.96 -12.03
C ILE A 247 1.20 5.93 -10.92
N THR A 248 1.87 6.32 -9.85
CA THR A 248 1.95 5.51 -8.64
C THR A 248 1.23 6.17 -7.48
N GLY A 249 0.59 5.38 -6.63
CA GLY A 249 -0.01 5.87 -5.40
C GLY A 249 -0.14 4.77 -4.36
N GLY A 250 -0.34 5.18 -3.11
CA GLY A 250 -0.39 4.27 -1.98
C GLY A 250 0.20 4.90 -0.73
N ASP A 251 0.46 4.05 0.25
CA ASP A 251 1.11 4.40 1.51
C ASP A 251 2.64 4.34 1.35
N PHE A 252 3.27 5.50 1.29
CA PHE A 252 4.72 5.60 1.18
C PHE A 252 5.43 5.50 2.53
N ASN A 253 4.71 5.50 3.66
CA ASN A 253 5.28 5.59 5.01
C ASN A 253 6.30 6.73 5.20
N GLN A 254 6.21 7.74 4.33
CA GLN A 254 7.07 8.91 4.26
C GLN A 254 6.25 10.08 3.74
N CYS A 255 6.51 11.28 4.22
CA CYS A 255 5.78 12.47 3.80
C CYS A 255 6.20 12.91 2.38
N PRO A 256 5.26 13.43 1.57
CA PRO A 256 5.60 13.94 0.25
C PRO A 256 6.46 15.20 0.35
N LEU A 257 7.15 15.50 -0.74
CA LEU A 257 7.91 16.74 -0.87
C LEU A 257 6.98 17.96 -0.74
N ASN A 258 7.44 19.01 -0.06
CA ASN A 258 6.70 20.28 0.15
C ASN A 258 5.42 20.17 0.99
N LEU A 259 5.25 19.11 1.78
CA LEU A 259 4.17 19.01 2.77
C LEU A 259 4.19 20.22 3.72
N ASN A 260 3.06 20.92 3.84
CA ASN A 260 2.82 21.84 4.94
C ASN A 260 2.27 21.05 6.13
N THR A 261 2.98 21.12 7.26
CA THR A 261 2.68 20.37 8.48
C THR A 261 1.65 21.05 9.39
N ASP A 262 1.07 22.17 8.99
CA ASP A 262 -0.01 22.84 9.71
C ASP A 262 -1.38 22.28 9.28
N PHE A 263 -1.97 21.44 10.13
CA PHE A 263 -3.31 20.88 9.99
C PHE A 263 -4.30 21.52 10.99
N GLY A 264 -4.05 22.76 11.41
CA GLY A 264 -4.91 23.49 12.33
C GLY A 264 -4.85 22.96 13.76
N GLU A 265 -5.97 22.47 14.28
CA GLU A 265 -6.05 21.99 15.67
C GLU A 265 -5.39 20.62 15.86
N GLU A 266 -5.19 19.84 14.78
CA GLU A 266 -4.59 18.52 14.88
C GLU A 266 -3.05 18.58 14.92
N PRO A 267 -2.42 17.99 15.95
CA PRO A 267 -0.97 18.06 16.09
C PRO A 267 -0.27 17.16 15.08
N PHE A 268 0.68 17.70 14.33
CA PHE A 268 1.49 16.92 13.40
C PHE A 268 2.51 16.03 14.13
N ASP A 269 2.74 14.81 13.63
CA ASP A 269 3.73 13.89 14.19
C ASP A 269 5.16 14.21 13.74
N PHE A 270 5.86 15.03 14.52
CA PHE A 270 7.27 15.30 14.31
C PHE A 270 8.22 14.19 14.80
N ASP A 271 7.75 13.21 15.58
CA ASP A 271 8.62 12.15 16.09
C ASP A 271 8.97 11.16 14.97
N ASP A 272 7.98 10.84 14.14
CA ASP A 272 8.08 9.87 13.04
C ASP A 272 8.12 10.57 11.66
N TYR A 273 8.33 11.88 11.63
CA TYR A 273 8.42 12.66 10.38
C TYR A 273 9.64 12.25 9.56
N VAL A 274 9.37 11.69 8.37
CA VAL A 274 10.40 11.37 7.38
C VAL A 274 9.89 11.78 6.01
N ALA A 275 10.48 12.83 5.43
CA ALA A 275 10.14 13.25 4.07
C ALA A 275 10.82 12.36 3.01
N ILE A 276 10.17 12.25 1.85
CA ILE A 276 10.85 11.82 0.64
C ILE A 276 11.96 12.83 0.28
N PRO A 277 13.17 12.36 -0.07
CA PRO A 277 14.23 13.25 -0.55
C PRO A 277 13.80 14.01 -1.79
N ASP A 278 14.06 15.32 -1.84
CA ASP A 278 13.81 16.16 -3.03
C ASP A 278 14.60 15.69 -4.26
N THR A 279 15.71 14.98 -4.04
CA THR A 279 16.50 14.34 -5.09
C THR A 279 15.94 12.99 -5.55
N LEU A 280 14.81 12.50 -5.02
CA LEU A 280 14.31 11.16 -5.31
C LEU A 280 13.87 10.98 -6.76
N LEU A 281 13.28 11.99 -7.40
CA LEU A 281 12.89 11.95 -8.81
C LEU A 281 13.41 13.19 -9.55
N PRO A 282 13.48 13.17 -10.89
CA PRO A 282 13.68 14.39 -11.66
C PRO A 282 12.63 15.46 -11.33
N SER A 283 13.01 16.74 -11.44
CA SER A 283 12.23 17.87 -10.92
C SER A 283 10.89 18.13 -11.64
N ASP A 284 10.67 17.49 -12.78
CA ASP A 284 9.46 17.56 -13.59
C ASP A 284 8.41 16.48 -13.24
N TRP A 285 8.74 15.57 -12.31
CA TRP A 285 7.77 14.66 -11.71
C TRP A 285 6.93 15.37 -10.65
N ASN A 286 5.66 14.97 -10.53
CA ASN A 286 4.73 15.61 -9.60
C ASN A 286 4.51 14.74 -8.37
N TYR A 287 4.62 15.34 -7.18
CA TYR A 287 4.12 14.78 -5.92
C TYR A 287 2.74 15.37 -5.66
N VAL A 288 1.72 14.52 -5.62
CA VAL A 288 0.31 14.91 -5.71
C VAL A 288 -0.43 14.50 -4.45
N PHE A 289 -0.74 15.47 -3.60
CA PHE A 289 -1.39 15.26 -2.30
C PHE A 289 -2.33 16.42 -1.96
N ASP A 290 -3.31 16.14 -1.10
CA ASP A 290 -4.23 17.14 -0.54
C ASP A 290 -3.73 17.54 0.85
N ASN A 291 -3.24 18.77 0.98
CA ASN A 291 -2.70 19.29 2.25
C ASN A 291 -3.79 19.79 3.22
N SER A 292 -5.09 19.60 2.93
CA SER A 292 -6.18 20.07 3.80
C SER A 292 -6.63 19.04 4.82
N VAL A 293 -6.33 17.76 4.61
CA VAL A 293 -6.76 16.65 5.46
C VAL A 293 -5.58 15.69 5.66
N PRO A 294 -5.29 15.25 6.89
CA PRO A 294 -4.25 14.24 7.12
C PRO A 294 -4.67 12.89 6.53
N SER A 295 -3.72 12.16 5.97
CA SER A 295 -3.98 10.82 5.44
C SER A 295 -3.75 9.70 6.45
N ASN A 296 -2.98 9.92 7.52
CA ASN A 296 -2.73 8.90 8.55
C ASN A 296 -2.75 9.50 9.97
N ARG A 297 -3.13 8.68 10.95
CA ARG A 297 -2.98 8.98 12.38
C ARG A 297 -1.99 8.03 13.04
N ARG A 298 -1.38 8.48 14.14
CA ARG A 298 -0.64 7.59 15.02
C ARG A 298 -1.59 6.63 15.74
N VAL A 299 -1.19 5.36 15.86
CA VAL A 299 -2.02 4.30 16.48
C VAL A 299 -1.52 3.92 17.87
N VAL A 300 -0.90 4.83 18.62
CA VAL A 300 -0.50 4.56 20.02
C VAL A 300 -1.67 4.62 21.01
N GLU A 301 -2.74 5.30 20.62
CA GLU A 301 -3.96 5.49 21.40
C GLU A 301 -5.18 5.62 20.47
N PRO A 302 -6.42 5.49 21.01
CA PRO A 302 -7.62 5.80 20.25
C PRO A 302 -7.61 7.25 19.73
N TYR A 303 -8.07 7.44 18.50
CA TYR A 303 -8.13 8.73 17.84
C TYR A 303 -9.00 9.72 18.63
N GLN A 304 -8.42 10.88 18.90
CA GLN A 304 -9.08 12.03 19.49
C GLN A 304 -8.66 13.27 18.70
N TYR A 305 -9.63 13.92 18.08
CA TYR A 305 -9.43 15.18 17.38
C TYR A 305 -8.73 16.21 18.26
N GLY A 306 -7.73 16.89 17.71
CA GLY A 306 -6.92 17.90 18.40
C GLY A 306 -5.94 17.35 19.45
N LYS A 307 -5.78 16.02 19.54
CA LYS A 307 -4.85 15.39 20.49
C LYS A 307 -3.97 14.33 19.86
N THR A 308 -4.57 13.42 19.10
CA THR A 308 -3.83 12.34 18.44
C THR A 308 -2.95 12.95 17.36
N LYS A 309 -1.68 12.54 17.34
CA LYS A 309 -0.74 12.98 16.32
C LYS A 309 -1.14 12.45 14.93
N ILE A 310 -1.06 13.29 13.92
CA ILE A 310 -1.42 12.97 12.54
C ILE A 310 -0.25 13.22 11.59
N THR A 311 -0.31 12.61 10.40
CA THR A 311 0.64 12.82 9.32
C THR A 311 -0.04 12.71 7.95
N LEU A 312 0.74 12.91 6.90
CA LEU A 312 0.33 12.67 5.52
C LEU A 312 1.41 11.82 4.83
N ILE A 313 1.06 10.57 4.54
CA ILE A 313 1.95 9.56 3.95
C ILE A 313 1.34 8.82 2.75
N ASP A 314 0.02 8.92 2.56
CA ASP A 314 -0.66 8.50 1.34
C ASP A 314 -0.73 9.65 0.33
N PHE A 315 -0.19 9.43 -0.87
CA PHE A 315 -0.23 10.39 -1.98
C PHE A 315 0.00 9.69 -3.32
N PHE A 316 -0.01 10.45 -4.42
CA PHE A 316 0.37 9.98 -5.74
C PHE A 316 1.66 10.63 -6.23
N ILE A 317 2.39 9.92 -7.09
CA ILE A 317 3.48 10.48 -7.90
C ILE A 317 3.15 10.23 -9.36
N THR A 318 3.30 11.25 -10.21
CA THR A 318 3.06 11.14 -11.65
C THR A 318 4.27 11.54 -12.48
N SER A 319 4.44 10.88 -13.62
CA SER A 319 5.43 11.27 -14.63
C SER A 319 5.05 12.58 -15.35
N PRO A 320 6.01 13.27 -15.99
CA PRO A 320 5.79 14.58 -16.60
C PRO A 320 4.69 14.63 -17.69
N ASN A 321 4.43 13.50 -18.36
CA ASN A 321 3.40 13.34 -19.38
C ASN A 321 1.98 13.09 -18.81
N VAL A 322 1.80 13.14 -17.49
CA VAL A 322 0.48 13.06 -16.84
C VAL A 322 0.11 14.42 -16.28
N GLU A 323 -1.09 14.89 -16.59
CA GLU A 323 -1.69 16.07 -16.00
C GLU A 323 -2.52 15.68 -14.77
N VAL A 324 -2.43 16.48 -13.72
CA VAL A 324 -3.18 16.29 -12.47
C VAL A 324 -4.39 17.21 -12.52
N ASN A 325 -5.59 16.64 -12.62
CA ASN A 325 -6.83 17.40 -12.69
C ASN A 325 -7.29 17.83 -11.28
N TYR A 326 -7.28 16.89 -10.34
CA TYR A 326 -7.50 17.15 -8.92
C TYR A 326 -6.96 16.03 -8.04
N ILE A 327 -6.79 16.35 -6.77
CA ILE A 327 -6.52 15.42 -5.67
C ILE A 327 -7.38 15.81 -4.48
N LYS A 328 -7.94 14.82 -3.79
CA LYS A 328 -8.71 15.02 -2.57
C LYS A 328 -8.44 13.91 -1.57
N CYS A 329 -8.13 14.26 -0.33
CA CYS A 329 -8.17 13.34 0.78
C CYS A 329 -9.56 13.40 1.43
N ILE A 330 -10.20 12.24 1.57
CA ILE A 330 -11.57 12.15 2.08
C ILE A 330 -11.48 11.93 3.60
N ASP A 331 -11.79 12.97 4.37
CA ASP A 331 -11.79 12.88 5.84
C ASP A 331 -12.91 11.96 6.34
N LEU A 332 -12.58 10.69 6.56
CA LEU A 332 -13.43 9.71 7.21
C LEU A 332 -13.19 9.67 8.72
N LYS A 333 -12.38 10.59 9.26
CA LYS A 333 -12.04 10.69 10.69
C LYS A 333 -11.49 9.38 11.25
N PHE A 334 -10.77 8.64 10.41
CA PHE A 334 -10.16 7.35 10.75
C PHE A 334 -11.17 6.31 11.29
N GLU A 335 -12.44 6.39 10.88
CA GLU A 335 -13.53 5.61 11.48
C GLU A 335 -13.33 4.10 11.35
N ASN A 336 -12.77 3.62 10.24
CA ASN A 336 -12.62 2.19 9.93
C ASN A 336 -11.18 1.76 9.59
N SER A 337 -10.27 2.73 9.47
CA SER A 337 -8.84 2.56 9.20
C SER A 337 -8.12 3.73 9.88
N ASP A 338 -6.86 3.55 10.24
CA ASP A 338 -5.97 4.62 10.69
C ASP A 338 -5.51 5.53 9.53
N HIS A 339 -5.92 5.21 8.31
CA HIS A 339 -5.76 6.07 7.14
C HIS A 339 -7.10 6.59 6.58
N ASN A 340 -7.05 7.79 6.02
CA ASN A 340 -8.11 8.35 5.18
C ASN A 340 -7.82 8.06 3.70
N PRO A 341 -8.84 7.71 2.89
CA PRO A 341 -8.64 7.44 1.47
C PRO A 341 -8.36 8.72 0.68
N ILE A 342 -7.51 8.60 -0.34
CA ILE A 342 -7.24 9.66 -1.31
C ILE A 342 -7.85 9.31 -2.67
N ILE A 343 -8.39 10.30 -3.36
CA ILE A 343 -8.91 10.16 -4.73
C ILE A 343 -8.28 11.21 -5.64
N GLY A 344 -7.66 10.75 -6.72
CA GLY A 344 -7.03 11.57 -7.74
C GLY A 344 -7.71 11.41 -9.09
N SER A 345 -7.71 12.48 -9.88
CA SER A 345 -8.05 12.45 -11.30
C SER A 345 -6.89 12.97 -12.13
N PHE A 346 -6.60 12.26 -13.20
CA PHE A 346 -5.43 12.48 -14.03
C PHE A 346 -5.82 12.43 -15.51
N SER A 347 -5.15 13.22 -16.34
CA SER A 347 -5.32 13.19 -17.79
C SER A 347 -3.99 12.84 -18.45
N LEU A 348 -4.04 11.95 -19.45
CA LEU A 348 -2.86 11.58 -20.23
C LEU A 348 -2.62 12.68 -21.27
N LYS A 349 -1.52 13.42 -21.12
CA LYS A 349 -1.21 14.52 -22.06
C LYS A 349 -1.10 13.96 -23.46
N ARG A 350 -1.57 14.72 -24.45
CA ARG A 350 -1.22 14.45 -25.83
C ARG A 350 0.27 14.74 -25.96
N ASP A 351 1.07 13.77 -26.39
CA ASP A 351 2.41 14.07 -26.88
C ASP A 351 2.25 15.21 -27.88
N ASP A 352 3.07 16.26 -27.79
CA ASP A 352 3.07 17.34 -28.78
C ASP A 352 3.32 16.71 -30.15
N LEU A 353 2.23 16.40 -30.87
CA LEU A 353 2.29 15.98 -32.25
C LEU A 353 3.06 17.06 -33.00
N PRO A 354 4.04 16.69 -33.85
CA PRO A 354 4.70 17.65 -34.72
C PRO A 354 3.65 18.53 -35.39
N GLU A 355 3.89 19.84 -35.41
CA GLU A 355 2.97 20.89 -35.85
C GLU A 355 2.31 20.63 -37.22
N SER A 356 2.90 19.75 -38.02
CA SER A 356 2.35 19.22 -39.28
C SER A 356 1.06 18.41 -39.16
N GLN A 357 0.70 17.89 -37.97
CA GLN A 357 -0.56 17.13 -37.76
C GLN A 357 -1.64 17.93 -37.02
N LYS A 358 -1.34 19.13 -36.51
CA LYS A 358 -2.36 20.04 -35.93
C LYS A 358 -3.30 20.63 -36.99
N VAL A 359 -2.93 20.55 -38.28
CA VAL A 359 -3.70 21.12 -39.40
C VAL A 359 -4.80 20.17 -39.92
N GLU A 360 -4.79 18.88 -39.57
CA GLU A 360 -5.83 17.94 -40.02
C GLU A 360 -7.08 17.95 -39.11
N GLU A 361 -6.96 18.27 -37.82
CA GLU A 361 -8.14 18.33 -36.92
C GLU A 361 -8.95 19.64 -37.09
N GLU A 362 -8.32 20.77 -37.45
CA GLU A 362 -9.06 22.03 -37.70
C GLU A 362 -9.83 22.06 -39.04
N ASN A 363 -9.59 21.10 -39.94
CA ASN A 363 -10.26 21.04 -41.24
C ASN A 363 -11.46 20.06 -41.27
N ILE A 364 -11.82 19.45 -40.15
CA ILE A 364 -13.01 18.59 -40.02
C ILE A 364 -14.20 19.35 -39.40
N GLU A 365 -13.98 20.54 -38.85
CA GLU A 365 -15.03 21.41 -38.28
C GLU A 365 -15.33 22.68 -39.10
N LYS A 366 -15.10 22.68 -40.42
CA LYS A 366 -15.57 23.76 -41.32
C LYS A 366 -16.42 23.29 -42.49
#